data_AF-A0A9N8S0Q4-F1
#
_entry.id   AF-A0A9N8S0Q4-F1
#
_cell.length_a   1.000
_cell.length_b   1.000
_cell.length_c   1.000
_cell.angle_alpha   90.00
_cell.angle_beta   90.00
_cell.angle_gamma   90.00
#
_symmetry.space_group_name_H-M   'P 1'
#
loop_
_entity.id
_entity.type
_entity.pdbx_description
1 polymer ?
#
loop_
_entity_poly.entity_id
_entity_poly.type
_entity_poly.pdbx_seq_one_letter_code
_entity_poly.pdbx_strand_id
1 'polypeptide(L)'
;MKLFSHIAAGALLGALLAPAAFAQTAAQSYDPSAPKTRAEVKADLVAWRAAGYDPLDWIDYPVNAQQAGAIVAARRAQSMGAGATPATSQQ
;
A
#
# COMPACT_ATOMS: atom_id res chain seq x y z
N MET A 1 -4.73 -30.95 -42.99
CA MET A 1 -5.85 -30.14 -42.45
C MET A 1 -6.02 -30.47 -40.98
N LYS A 2 -6.23 -29.46 -40.13
CA LYS A 2 -6.36 -29.47 -38.65
C LYS A 2 -5.06 -29.38 -37.84
N LEU A 3 -4.32 -28.27 -37.98
CA LEU A 3 -3.28 -27.87 -37.01
C LEU A 3 -3.34 -26.38 -36.60
N PHE A 4 -4.45 -25.68 -36.88
CA PHE A 4 -4.57 -24.23 -36.63
C PHE A 4 -5.84 -23.89 -35.85
N SER A 5 -6.04 -24.46 -34.65
CA SER A 5 -7.25 -24.19 -33.86
C SER A 5 -7.03 -23.97 -32.36
N HIS A 6 -5.83 -23.54 -31.94
CA HIS A 6 -5.59 -23.15 -30.54
C HIS A 6 -4.90 -21.79 -30.36
N ILE A 7 -4.64 -21.06 -31.44
CA ILE A 7 -4.01 -19.72 -31.38
C ILE A 7 -5.06 -18.60 -31.17
N ALA A 8 -6.35 -18.93 -31.10
CA ALA A 8 -7.44 -17.96 -31.02
C ALA A 8 -8.16 -17.86 -29.66
N ALA A 9 -7.61 -18.44 -28.58
CA ALA A 9 -8.22 -18.36 -27.25
C ALA A 9 -7.16 -18.08 -26.18
N GLY A 10 -6.92 -16.79 -25.90
CA GLY A 10 -6.07 -16.35 -24.79
C GLY A 10 -5.34 -15.04 -25.01
N ALA A 11 -5.33 -14.50 -26.23
CA ALA A 11 -4.82 -13.16 -26.55
C ALA A 11 -5.77 -12.03 -26.10
N LEU A 12 -6.35 -12.15 -24.90
CA LEU A 12 -7.32 -11.19 -24.36
C LEU A 12 -7.23 -11.07 -22.82
N LEU A 13 -6.03 -11.21 -22.26
CA LEU A 13 -5.68 -10.58 -20.98
C LEU A 13 -4.74 -9.40 -21.26
N GLY A 14 -5.18 -8.56 -22.20
CA GLY A 14 -4.55 -7.28 -22.51
C GLY A 14 -4.72 -6.36 -21.32
N ALA A 15 -3.59 -6.06 -20.67
CA ALA A 15 -3.24 -4.73 -20.21
C ALA A 15 -4.40 -3.94 -19.58
N LEU A 16 -4.87 -4.37 -18.40
CA LEU A 16 -5.40 -3.40 -17.44
C LEU A 16 -4.22 -2.77 -16.68
N LEU A 17 -3.35 -2.09 -17.44
CA LEU A 17 -2.47 -1.06 -16.91
C LEU A 17 -3.38 0.12 -16.56
N ALA A 18 -4.06 0.04 -15.41
CA ALA A 18 -4.59 1.24 -14.80
C ALA A 18 -3.38 2.15 -14.54
N PRO A 19 -3.33 3.38 -15.07
CA PRO A 19 -2.36 4.33 -14.60
C PRO A 19 -2.81 4.67 -13.18
N ALA A 20 -2.28 3.97 -12.19
CA ALA A 20 -2.25 4.45 -10.82
C ALA A 20 -1.26 5.63 -10.77
N ALA A 21 -1.57 6.69 -11.51
CA ALA A 21 -0.87 7.98 -11.51
C ALA A 21 -1.39 8.84 -10.34
N PHE A 22 -1.63 8.22 -9.20
CA PHE A 22 -1.81 8.91 -7.93
C PHE A 22 -0.84 8.31 -6.94
N ALA A 23 0.23 9.07 -6.72
CA ALA A 23 1.24 8.84 -5.70
C ALA A 23 1.97 7.50 -5.85
N GLN A 24 2.96 7.48 -6.75
CA GLN A 24 4.26 6.96 -6.32
C GLN A 24 4.71 7.86 -5.15
N THR A 25 4.18 7.64 -3.95
CA THR A 25 4.96 7.91 -2.75
C THR A 25 6.17 7.03 -2.98
N ALA A 26 7.27 7.64 -3.47
CA ALA A 26 8.57 7.00 -3.44
C ALA A 26 8.66 6.30 -2.09
N ALA A 27 9.12 5.06 -2.04
CA ALA A 27 9.23 4.29 -0.80
C ALA A 27 10.09 5.08 0.19
N GLN A 28 9.46 6.03 0.86
CA GLN A 28 10.07 6.98 1.76
C GLN A 28 10.12 6.20 3.04
N SER A 29 11.34 5.96 3.50
CA SER A 29 11.58 5.46 4.84
C SER A 29 10.71 6.28 5.79
N TYR A 30 9.77 5.59 6.43
CA TYR A 30 8.89 6.20 7.40
C TYR A 30 9.73 6.45 8.65
N ASP A 31 10.27 7.67 8.78
CA ASP A 31 10.85 8.15 10.03
C ASP A 31 9.76 8.89 10.82
N PRO A 32 9.27 8.35 11.95
CA PRO A 32 8.29 9.05 12.78
C PRO A 32 8.81 10.37 13.37
N SER A 33 10.14 10.58 13.38
CA SER A 33 10.79 11.78 13.92
C SER A 33 11.06 12.85 12.86
N ALA A 34 10.94 12.52 11.57
CA ALA A 34 11.17 13.47 10.50
C ALA A 34 10.01 14.48 10.36
N PRO A 35 10.30 15.77 10.06
CA PRO A 35 9.26 16.73 9.74
C PRO A 35 8.39 16.26 8.57
N LYS A 36 7.07 16.34 8.72
CA LYS A 36 6.10 15.95 7.68
C LYS A 36 5.59 17.17 6.93
N THR A 37 5.48 17.04 5.62
CA THR A 37 4.73 17.96 4.78
C THR A 37 3.23 17.86 5.05
N ARG A 38 2.46 18.89 4.70
CA ARG A 38 1.00 18.88 4.79
C ARG A 38 0.36 17.73 3.99
N ALA A 39 0.98 17.36 2.85
CA ALA A 39 0.51 16.25 2.03
C ALA A 39 0.69 14.91 2.76
N GLU A 40 1.84 14.69 3.39
CA GLU A 40 2.12 13.47 4.16
C GLU A 40 1.23 13.35 5.40
N VAL A 41 0.97 14.44 6.12
CA VAL A 41 0.02 14.43 7.25
C VAL A 41 -1.39 14.03 6.81
N LYS A 42 -1.85 14.52 5.65
CA LYS A 42 -3.16 14.13 5.11
C LYS A 42 -3.18 12.65 4.70
N ALA A 43 -2.11 12.17 4.06
CA ALA A 43 -1.98 10.77 3.70
C ALA A 43 -1.98 9.86 4.95
N ASP A 44 -1.27 10.26 6.00
CA ASP A 44 -1.28 9.57 7.29
C ASP A 44 -2.70 9.53 7.87
N LEU A 45 -3.42 10.66 7.90
CA LEU A 45 -4.79 10.68 8.41
C LEU A 45 -5.72 9.73 7.63
N VAL A 46 -5.59 9.66 6.29
CA VAL A 46 -6.34 8.71 5.47
C VAL A 46 -6.01 7.26 5.87
N ALA A 47 -4.74 6.93 6.06
CA ALA A 47 -4.31 5.60 6.48
C ALA A 47 -4.87 5.21 7.86
N TRP A 48 -4.92 6.16 8.80
CA TRP A 48 -5.48 5.95 10.14
C TRP A 48 -7.00 5.75 10.10
N ARG A 49 -7.73 6.54 9.31
CA ARG A 49 -9.18 6.34 9.11
C ARG A 49 -9.49 5.00 8.46
N ALA A 50 -8.67 4.59 7.49
CA ALA A 50 -8.75 3.25 6.88
C ALA A 50 -8.32 2.11 7.84
N ALA A 51 -7.77 2.43 9.00
CA ALA A 51 -7.49 1.49 10.09
C ALA A 51 -8.56 1.54 11.21
N GLY A 52 -9.62 2.33 11.03
CA GLY A 52 -10.73 2.42 11.97
C GLY A 52 -10.64 3.59 12.95
N TYR A 53 -9.65 4.50 12.82
CA TYR A 53 -9.60 5.69 13.67
C TYR A 53 -10.71 6.68 13.31
N ASP A 54 -11.55 7.02 14.30
CA ASP A 54 -12.48 8.15 14.24
C ASP A 54 -12.03 9.24 15.23
N PRO A 55 -11.63 10.43 14.76
CA PRO A 55 -11.23 11.52 15.65
C PRO A 55 -12.39 12.11 16.47
N LEU A 56 -13.64 11.81 16.13
CA LEU A 56 -14.82 12.24 16.88
C LEU A 56 -15.29 11.20 17.89
N ASP A 57 -14.68 10.03 17.93
CA ASP A 57 -14.95 9.01 18.94
C ASP A 57 -14.06 9.24 20.17
N TRP A 58 -14.57 10.11 21.03
CA TRP A 58 -13.98 10.47 22.32
C TRP A 58 -14.33 9.48 23.43
N ILE A 59 -15.30 8.59 23.20
CA ILE A 59 -15.75 7.58 24.19
C ILE A 59 -14.71 6.47 24.29
N ASP A 60 -14.25 5.96 23.15
CA ASP A 60 -13.26 4.87 23.11
C ASP A 60 -11.82 5.37 23.00
N TYR A 61 -11.60 6.68 23.13
CA TYR A 61 -10.25 7.24 23.20
C TYR A 61 -9.59 6.92 24.56
N PRO A 62 -8.32 6.47 24.60
CA PRO A 62 -7.35 6.39 23.50
C PRO A 62 -7.28 5.03 22.78
N VAL A 63 -8.13 4.08 23.14
CA VAL A 63 -8.06 2.68 22.63
C VAL A 63 -8.20 2.64 21.11
N ASN A 64 -9.16 3.38 20.55
CA ASN A 64 -9.37 3.47 19.10
C ASN A 64 -8.11 3.95 18.34
N ALA A 65 -7.42 4.97 18.86
CA ALA A 65 -6.20 5.52 18.31
C ALA A 65 -5.03 4.54 18.41
N GLN A 66 -4.89 3.84 19.55
CA GLN A 66 -3.84 2.83 19.74
C GLN A 66 -4.01 1.65 18.80
N GLN A 67 -5.23 1.14 18.65
CA GLN A 67 -5.55 0.04 17.73
C GLN A 67 -5.26 0.43 16.27
N ALA A 68 -5.76 1.58 15.82
CA ALA A 68 -5.49 2.07 14.47
C ALA A 68 -3.98 2.29 14.23
N GLY A 69 -3.28 2.84 15.22
CA GLY A 69 -1.82 3.03 15.17
C GLY A 69 -1.06 1.72 14.98
N ALA A 70 -1.44 0.66 15.72
CA ALA A 70 -0.84 -0.66 15.58
C ALA A 70 -1.05 -1.25 14.18
N ILE A 71 -2.26 -1.12 13.63
CA ILE A 71 -2.59 -1.58 12.27
C ILE A 71 -1.78 -0.82 11.22
N VAL A 72 -1.68 0.52 11.33
CA VAL A 72 -0.92 1.35 10.40
C VAL A 72 0.57 1.00 10.45
N ALA A 73 1.13 0.80 11.64
CA ALA A 73 2.52 0.39 11.81
C ALA A 73 2.79 -0.97 11.15
N ALA A 74 1.91 -1.94 11.35
CA ALA A 74 2.01 -3.27 10.73
C ALA A 74 1.96 -3.19 9.20
N ARG A 75 1.03 -2.40 8.63
CA ARG A 75 0.92 -2.19 7.17
C ARG A 75 2.19 -1.56 6.59
N ARG A 76 2.76 -0.57 7.28
CA ARG A 76 4.02 0.07 6.86
C ARG A 76 5.18 -0.93 6.88
N ALA A 77 5.32 -1.73 7.94
CA ALA A 77 6.34 -2.77 8.03
C ALA A 77 6.23 -3.81 6.89
N GLN A 78 5.00 -4.22 6.53
CA GLN A 78 4.76 -5.11 5.39
C GLN A 78 5.18 -4.48 4.06
N SER A 79 4.88 -3.19 3.84
CA SER A 79 5.28 -2.49 2.60
C SER A 79 6.81 -2.37 2.46
N MET A 80 7.54 -2.23 3.57
CA MET A 80 8.99 -2.22 3.58
C MET A 80 9.59 -3.59 3.26
N GLY A 81 8.98 -4.68 3.77
CA GLY A 81 9.40 -6.05 3.47
C GLY A 81 9.12 -6.50 2.04
N ALA A 82 8.02 -6.02 1.43
CA ALA A 82 7.66 -6.35 0.06
C ALA A 82 8.59 -5.70 -1.00
N GLY A 83 9.28 -4.61 -0.65
CA GLY A 83 10.31 -4.00 -1.50
C GLY A 83 11.67 -4.73 -1.48
N ALA A 84 11.85 -5.65 -0.53
CA ALA A 84 13.06 -6.47 -0.38
C ALA A 84 12.88 -7.84 -1.04
N THR A 85 12.53 -7.90 -2.33
CA THR A 85 12.75 -9.12 -3.11
C THR A 85 14.26 -9.40 -3.16
N PRO A 86 14.74 -10.57 -2.69
CA PRO A 86 16.15 -10.92 -2.77
C PRO A 86 16.54 -10.98 -4.24
N ALA A 87 17.50 -10.15 -4.64
CA ALA A 87 18.21 -10.36 -5.90
C ALA A 87 18.74 -11.80 -5.85
N THR A 88 18.15 -12.67 -6.68
CA THR A 88 18.57 -14.05 -6.82
C THR A 88 20.04 -14.02 -7.23
N SER A 89 20.92 -14.33 -6.29
CA SER A 89 22.31 -14.68 -6.55
C SER A 89 22.31 -15.98 -7.35
N GLN A 90 22.27 -15.83 -8.68
CA GLN A 90 22.72 -16.84 -9.64
C GLN A 90 24.25 -16.80 -9.66
N GLN A 91 24.89 -17.73 -8.94
CA GLN A 91 26.24 -18.23 -9.23
C GLN A 91 26.30 -19.72 -8.95
#